data_AF-A0A6B1Y2E7-F1
#
_entry.id   AF-A0A6B1Y2E7-F1
#
_cell.length_a   1.000
_cell.length_b   1.000
_cell.length_c   1.000
_cell.angle_alpha   90.00
_cell.angle_beta   90.00
_cell.angle_gamma   90.00
#
_symmetry.space_group_name_H-M   'P 1'
#
loop_
_entity.id
_entity.type
_entity.pdbx_description
1 polymer ?
#
loop_
_entity_poly.entity_id
_entity_poly.type
_entity_poly.pdbx_seq_one_letter_code
_entity_poly.pdbx_strand_id
1 'polypeptide(L)'
;MTKDPATDSGLNVRLVAAFAGWKGIPWLCWAYSDLSPRLVLHADRVEFRVIRTRSKPYSSISRVDYRKWHYTENIVLEFTDSLTTFIGNTMNPATARQAIRYLQEKGCPLSERASNLAMA
;
A
#
# COMPACT_ATOMS: atom_id res chain seq x y z
N MET A 1 -18.71 -23.89 7.16
CA MET A 1 -19.30 -22.53 7.11
C MET A 1 -18.63 -21.77 5.97
N THR A 2 -19.23 -21.78 4.79
CA THR A 2 -18.76 -21.02 3.62
C THR A 2 -18.99 -19.54 3.89
N LYS A 3 -17.92 -18.75 3.93
CA LYS A 3 -18.00 -17.30 4.12
C LYS A 3 -18.48 -16.66 2.81
N ASP A 4 -19.62 -15.97 2.85
CA ASP A 4 -20.19 -15.30 1.68
C ASP A 4 -19.20 -14.26 1.08
N PRO A 5 -18.97 -14.27 -0.24
CA PRO A 5 -18.00 -13.38 -0.90
C PRO A 5 -18.46 -11.91 -0.96
N ALA A 6 -19.67 -11.59 -0.51
CA ALA A 6 -20.28 -10.27 -0.60
C ALA A 6 -20.01 -9.34 0.60
N THR A 7 -19.31 -9.83 1.64
CA THR A 7 -19.01 -9.04 2.86
C THR A 7 -17.51 -8.98 3.15
N ASP A 8 -16.68 -8.73 2.13
CA ASP A 8 -15.32 -8.28 2.34
C ASP A 8 -15.31 -6.75 2.25
N SER A 9 -15.71 -6.09 3.34
CA SER A 9 -15.80 -4.62 3.48
C SER A 9 -14.41 -3.96 3.54
N GLY A 10 -13.52 -4.35 2.63
CA GLY A 10 -12.17 -3.81 2.53
C GLY A 10 -12.16 -2.41 1.92
N LEU A 11 -11.20 -1.59 2.32
CA LEU A 11 -10.98 -0.28 1.71
C LEU A 11 -10.31 -0.46 0.34
N ASN A 12 -11.02 -0.16 -0.74
CA ASN A 12 -10.43 -0.10 -2.08
C ASN A 12 -9.74 1.26 -2.28
N VAL A 13 -8.40 1.23 -2.33
CA VAL A 13 -7.59 2.44 -2.47
C VAL A 13 -7.40 2.72 -3.96
N ARG A 14 -7.97 3.83 -4.44
CA ARG A 14 -7.83 4.24 -5.84
C ARG A 14 -6.38 4.60 -6.14
N LEU A 15 -5.78 3.87 -7.07
CA LEU A 15 -4.43 4.10 -7.59
C LEU A 15 -4.48 4.56 -9.04
N VAL A 16 -3.59 5.47 -9.42
CA VAL A 16 -3.32 5.81 -10.83
C VAL A 16 -2.21 4.95 -11.43
N ALA A 17 -1.31 4.44 -10.56
CA ALA A 17 -0.19 3.60 -10.94
C ALA A 17 0.31 2.83 -9.72
N ALA A 18 1.00 1.72 -9.97
CA ALA A 18 1.70 0.95 -8.96
C ALA A 18 3.09 0.55 -9.46
N PHE A 19 4.04 0.39 -8.53
CA PHE A 19 5.43 0.06 -8.81
C PHE A 19 5.93 -1.04 -7.87
N ALA A 20 6.90 -1.82 -8.36
CA ALA A 20 7.71 -2.71 -7.54
C ALA A 20 9.12 -2.13 -7.40
N GLY A 21 9.49 -1.77 -6.18
CA GLY A 21 10.78 -1.13 -5.85
C GLY A 21 11.73 -2.05 -5.11
N TRP A 22 12.99 -1.65 -4.98
CA TRP A 22 13.93 -2.31 -4.08
C TRP A 22 13.80 -1.77 -2.66
N LYS A 23 13.69 -2.68 -1.68
CA LYS A 23 13.62 -2.32 -0.26
C LYS A 23 14.91 -1.60 0.14
N GLY A 24 14.77 -0.51 0.88
CA GLY A 24 15.91 0.31 1.32
C GLY A 24 16.54 1.20 0.25
N ILE A 25 16.17 1.07 -1.03
CA ILE A 25 16.69 1.93 -2.12
C ILE A 25 15.56 2.81 -2.67
N PRO A 26 15.48 4.07 -2.24
CA PRO A 26 14.55 5.05 -2.79
C PRO A 26 14.49 5.09 -4.31
N TRP A 27 13.28 5.17 -4.87
CA TRP A 27 13.01 5.50 -6.28
C TRP A 27 13.50 4.49 -7.33
N LEU A 28 14.27 3.47 -6.95
CA LEU A 28 14.68 2.41 -7.86
C LEU A 28 13.58 1.36 -7.97
N CYS A 29 12.79 1.47 -9.05
CA CYS A 29 11.73 0.55 -9.40
C CYS A 29 12.17 -0.40 -10.51
N TRP A 30 11.86 -1.69 -10.37
CA TRP A 30 12.14 -2.70 -11.39
C TRP A 30 10.89 -3.10 -12.19
N ALA A 31 9.70 -2.73 -11.72
CA ALA A 31 8.46 -2.87 -12.47
C ALA A 31 7.47 -1.74 -12.17
N TYR A 32 6.56 -1.48 -13.10
CA TYR A 32 5.43 -0.57 -12.93
C TYR A 32 4.18 -1.06 -13.69
N SER A 33 3.01 -0.56 -13.31
CA SER A 33 1.75 -0.73 -14.06
C SER A 33 0.78 0.41 -13.75
N ASP A 34 0.16 0.95 -14.80
CA ASP A 34 -0.94 1.93 -14.77
C ASP A 34 -2.25 1.37 -15.36
N LEU A 35 -2.19 0.29 -16.15
CA LEU A 35 -3.34 -0.36 -16.75
C LEU A 35 -4.35 -0.88 -15.72
N SER A 36 -3.86 -1.52 -14.65
CA SER A 36 -4.75 -2.07 -13.61
C SER A 36 -4.08 -2.15 -12.23
N PRO A 37 -3.44 -1.08 -11.73
CA PRO A 37 -2.86 -1.07 -10.39
C PRO A 37 -3.94 -1.38 -9.35
N ARG A 38 -3.55 -2.09 -8.29
CA ARG A 38 -4.50 -2.46 -7.23
C ARG A 38 -3.88 -2.32 -5.86
N LEU A 39 -4.66 -1.76 -4.94
CA LEU A 39 -4.46 -1.86 -3.50
C LEU A 39 -5.85 -1.95 -2.83
N VAL A 40 -6.13 -3.08 -2.20
CA VAL A 40 -7.36 -3.30 -1.42
C VAL A 40 -6.95 -3.73 -0.02
N LEU A 41 -7.45 -3.01 0.98
CA LEU A 41 -7.17 -3.28 2.39
C LEU A 41 -8.36 -4.02 2.98
N HIS A 42 -8.31 -5.35 2.93
CA HIS A 42 -9.35 -6.23 3.48
C HIS A 42 -9.36 -6.20 5.00
N ALA A 43 -10.29 -6.92 5.63
CA ALA A 43 -10.35 -6.99 7.09
C ALA A 43 -9.08 -7.62 7.71
N ASP A 44 -8.50 -8.64 7.06
CA ASP A 44 -7.43 -9.50 7.57
C ASP A 44 -6.10 -9.41 6.77
N ARG A 45 -6.14 -8.87 5.56
CA ARG A 45 -5.00 -8.86 4.63
C ARG A 45 -4.98 -7.62 3.74
N VAL A 46 -3.81 -7.35 3.17
CA VAL A 46 -3.66 -6.45 2.04
C VAL A 46 -3.63 -7.26 0.75
N GLU A 47 -4.38 -6.83 -0.27
CA GLU A 47 -4.27 -7.28 -1.65
C GLU A 47 -3.67 -6.16 -2.49
N PHE A 48 -2.69 -6.48 -3.33
CA PHE A 48 -2.02 -5.51 -4.17
C PHE A 48 -1.57 -6.11 -5.50
N ARG A 49 -1.47 -5.27 -6.53
CA ARG A 49 -1.03 -5.69 -7.87
C ARG A 49 -0.19 -4.60 -8.53
N VAL A 50 0.99 -5.02 -9.00
CA VAL A 50 1.79 -4.31 -10.01
C VAL A 50 1.65 -5.07 -11.32
N ILE A 51 2.24 -6.28 -11.41
CA ILE A 51 2.09 -7.19 -12.56
C ILE A 51 1.11 -8.33 -12.22
N ARG A 52 1.34 -9.02 -11.10
CA ARG A 52 0.50 -10.11 -10.59
C ARG A 52 -0.16 -9.69 -9.29
N THR A 53 -1.40 -10.13 -9.07
CA THR A 53 -2.08 -9.95 -7.78
C THR A 53 -1.37 -10.77 -6.72
N ARG A 54 -1.11 -10.13 -5.58
CA ARG A 54 -0.55 -10.76 -4.38
C ARG A 54 -1.39 -10.32 -3.20
N SER A 55 -1.54 -11.20 -2.23
CA SER A 55 -2.19 -10.87 -0.97
C SER A 55 -1.32 -11.34 0.18
N LYS A 56 -1.23 -10.53 1.24
CA LYS A 56 -0.41 -10.81 2.42
C LYS A 56 -1.09 -10.35 3.71
N PRO A 57 -0.88 -11.04 4.85
CA PRO A 57 -1.40 -10.57 6.13
C PRO A 57 -0.71 -9.27 6.54
N TYR A 58 -1.39 -8.43 7.33
CA TYR A 58 -0.83 -7.16 7.81
C TYR A 58 0.46 -7.35 8.61
N SER A 59 0.59 -8.46 9.34
CA SER A 59 1.80 -8.82 10.10
C SER A 59 3.05 -9.03 9.23
N SER A 60 2.90 -9.21 7.92
CA SER A 60 4.04 -9.30 6.99
C SER A 60 4.60 -7.94 6.57
N ILE A 61 3.88 -6.84 6.85
CA ILE A 61 4.32 -5.49 6.53
C ILE A 61 5.31 -5.06 7.60
N SER A 62 6.58 -4.95 7.23
CA SER A 62 7.65 -4.46 8.10
C SER A 62 7.60 -2.94 8.28
N ARG A 63 7.09 -2.20 7.30
CA ARG A 63 6.99 -0.74 7.34
C ARG A 63 6.03 -0.21 6.28
N VAL A 64 5.25 0.79 6.65
CA VAL A 64 4.47 1.65 5.75
C VAL A 64 5.16 3.00 5.67
N ASP A 65 5.58 3.39 4.48
CA ASP A 65 6.17 4.71 4.21
C ASP A 65 5.25 5.52 3.31
N TYR A 66 5.39 6.84 3.40
CA TYR A 66 4.69 7.77 2.53
C TYR A 66 5.73 8.64 1.83
N ARG A 67 5.60 8.75 0.51
CA ARG A 67 6.53 9.50 -0.31
C ARG A 67 5.80 10.38 -1.29
N LYS A 68 6.12 11.67 -1.18
CA LYS A 68 5.67 12.70 -2.08
C LYS A 68 6.83 13.15 -2.97
N TRP A 69 6.60 13.17 -4.28
CA TRP A 69 7.53 13.76 -5.24
C TRP A 69 6.74 14.44 -6.36
N HIS A 70 6.90 15.76 -6.47
CA HIS A 70 6.04 16.63 -7.27
C HIS A 70 4.54 16.31 -7.05
N TYR A 71 3.86 15.83 -8.09
CA TYR A 71 2.43 15.51 -8.12
C TYR A 71 2.10 14.07 -7.68
N THR A 72 3.09 13.28 -7.29
CA THR A 72 2.88 11.89 -6.90
C THR A 72 2.65 11.76 -5.40
N GLU A 73 1.67 10.94 -5.05
CA GLU A 73 1.20 10.71 -3.68
C GLU A 73 1.29 9.21 -3.39
N ASN A 74 2.46 8.75 -2.94
CA ASN A 74 2.80 7.33 -2.93
C ASN A 74 2.72 6.72 -1.53
N ILE A 75 1.97 5.62 -1.42
CA ILE A 75 2.01 4.69 -0.29
C ILE A 75 3.05 3.61 -0.62
N VAL A 76 3.99 3.37 0.28
CA VAL A 76 5.04 2.35 0.12
C VAL A 76 4.85 1.29 1.20
N LEU A 77 4.73 0.04 0.78
CA LEU A 77 4.68 -1.13 1.66
C LEU A 77 5.98 -1.92 1.53
N GLU A 78 6.70 -2.04 2.64
CA GLU A 78 7.85 -2.94 2.77
C GLU A 78 7.45 -4.20 3.50
N PHE A 79 7.78 -5.36 2.95
CA PHE A 79 7.46 -6.65 3.56
C PHE A 79 8.67 -7.26 4.28
N THR A 80 8.43 -8.03 5.34
CA THR A 80 9.49 -8.71 6.11
C THR A 80 10.18 -9.80 5.30
N ASP A 81 9.42 -10.51 4.49
CA ASP A 81 9.84 -11.67 3.69
C ASP A 81 10.20 -11.30 2.24
N SER A 82 10.46 -10.01 1.95
CA SER A 82 10.76 -9.57 0.58
C SER A 82 11.79 -8.44 0.54
N LEU A 83 12.70 -8.54 -0.43
CA LEU A 83 13.59 -7.45 -0.83
C LEU A 83 12.90 -6.44 -1.76
N THR A 84 11.64 -6.69 -2.12
CA THR A 84 10.84 -5.81 -2.99
C THR A 84 9.77 -5.08 -2.18
N THR A 85 9.51 -3.83 -2.56
CA THR A 85 8.41 -3.01 -2.05
C THR A 85 7.25 -2.99 -3.02
N PHE A 86 6.05 -2.77 -2.48
CA PHE A 86 4.92 -2.30 -3.28
C PHE A 86 4.80 -0.79 -3.12
N ILE A 87 4.59 -0.06 -4.21
CA ILE A 87 4.40 1.39 -4.20
C ILE A 87 3.10 1.69 -4.95
N GLY A 88 2.12 2.30 -4.29
CA GLY A 88 0.86 2.71 -4.91
C GLY A 88 0.76 4.24 -4.99
N ASN A 89 0.67 4.80 -6.19
CA ASN A 89 0.46 6.22 -6.41
C ASN A 89 -1.04 6.52 -6.45
N THR A 90 -1.51 7.37 -5.53
CA THR A 90 -2.92 7.77 -5.40
C THR A 90 -3.25 9.08 -6.12
N MET A 91 -2.23 9.91 -6.44
CA MET A 91 -2.36 11.34 -6.80
C MET A 91 -3.25 12.19 -5.87
N ASN A 92 -3.65 11.66 -4.72
CA ASN A 92 -4.57 12.33 -3.82
C ASN A 92 -4.12 12.11 -2.37
N PRO A 93 -3.67 13.16 -1.68
CA PRO A 93 -3.16 13.02 -0.32
C PRO A 93 -4.24 12.59 0.68
N ALA A 94 -5.53 12.87 0.44
CA ALA A 94 -6.61 12.39 1.30
C ALA A 94 -6.82 10.88 1.15
N THR A 95 -6.76 10.35 -0.09
CA THR A 95 -6.80 8.91 -0.36
C THR A 95 -5.59 8.20 0.28
N ALA A 96 -4.39 8.76 0.11
CA ALA A 96 -3.18 8.22 0.74
C ALA A 96 -3.30 8.17 2.26
N ARG A 97 -3.78 9.26 2.87
CA ARG A 97 -4.00 9.37 4.32
C ARG A 97 -5.02 8.37 4.83
N GLN A 98 -6.14 8.20 4.16
CA GLN A 98 -7.16 7.21 4.53
C GLN A 98 -6.58 5.80 4.54
N ALA A 99 -5.82 5.44 3.50
CA ALA A 99 -5.17 4.14 3.41
C ALA A 99 -4.12 3.93 4.52
N ILE A 100 -3.31 4.95 4.81
CA ILE A 100 -2.29 4.87 5.87
C ILE A 100 -2.92 4.76 7.26
N ARG A 101 -4.00 5.52 7.55
CA ARG A 101 -4.75 5.37 8.81
C ARG A 101 -5.33 3.96 8.95
N TYR A 102 -5.92 3.42 7.89
CA TYR A 102 -6.41 2.05 7.90
C TYR A 102 -5.28 1.03 8.16
N LEU A 103 -4.11 1.19 7.53
CA LEU A 103 -2.96 0.33 7.79
C LEU A 103 -2.45 0.46 9.24
N GLN A 104 -2.47 1.67 9.81
CA GLN A 104 -2.11 1.93 11.20
C GLN A 104 -3.07 1.22 12.16
N GLU A 105 -4.38 1.29 11.92
CA GLU A 105 -5.41 0.58 12.68
C GLU A 105 -5.24 -0.95 12.63
N LYS A 106 -4.64 -1.47 11.55
CA LYS A 106 -4.28 -2.89 11.40
C LYS A 106 -2.94 -3.24 12.06
N GLY A 107 -2.31 -2.30 12.78
CA GLY A 107 -1.07 -2.51 13.51
C GLY A 107 0.19 -2.46 12.63
N CYS A 108 0.11 -1.96 11.40
CA CYS A 108 1.29 -1.83 10.55
C CYS A 108 2.23 -0.71 11.06
N PRO A 109 3.55 -0.96 11.19
CA PRO A 109 4.50 0.07 11.61
C PRO A 109 4.59 1.20 10.59
N LEU A 110 4.40 2.45 11.03
CA LEU A 110 4.52 3.62 10.17
C LEU A 110 5.93 4.21 10.24
N SER A 111 6.42 4.69 9.09
CA SER A 111 7.51 5.67 9.05
C SER A 111 7.07 7.02 9.62
N GLU A 112 8.02 7.87 10.00
CA GLU A 112 7.73 9.25 10.42
C GLU A 112 6.90 10.04 9.40
N ARG A 113 7.24 9.97 8.09
CA ARG A 113 6.46 10.64 7.03
C ARG A 113 5.02 10.15 6.94
N ALA A 114 4.82 8.84 7.08
CA ALA A 114 3.49 8.23 7.06
C ALA A 114 2.69 8.63 8.30
N SER A 115 3.32 8.63 9.48
CA SER A 115 2.72 9.11 10.73
C SER A 115 2.30 10.58 10.61
N ASN A 116 3.17 11.44 10.07
CA ASN A 116 2.86 12.86 9.87
C ASN A 116 1.66 13.06 8.94
N LEU A 117 1.57 12.31 7.83
CA LEU A 117 0.39 12.36 6.96
C LEU A 117 -0.87 11.87 7.68
N ALA A 118 -0.77 10.81 8.48
CA ALA A 118 -1.90 10.25 9.23
C ALA A 118 -2.44 11.22 10.30
N MET A 119 -1.59 12.05 10.90
CA MET A 119 -1.99 13.02 11.92
C MET A 119 -2.51 14.34 11.36
N ALA A 120 -2.13 14.68 10.12
CA ALA A 120 -2.53 15.92 9.47
C ALA A 120 -4.03 15.99 9.16
#